data_AF-A0A1E3RB72-F1
#
_entry.id   AF-A0A1E3RB72-F1
#
_cell.length_a   1.000
_cell.length_b   1.000
_cell.length_c   1.000
_cell.angle_alpha   90.00
_cell.angle_beta   90.00
_cell.angle_gamma   90.00
#
_symmetry.space_group_name_H-M   'P 1'
#
loop_
_entity.id
_entity.type
_entity.pdbx_description
1 polymer ?
#
loop_
_entity_poly.entity_id
_entity_poly.type
_entity_poly.pdbx_seq_one_letter_code
_entity_poly.pdbx_strand_id
1 'polypeptide(L)'
;MSMWRSPGGAGWGATLAWRLFQLLTLAALVWAGWRLLGRVPYRIDVDVYRMGGQAWLDGRPLYADGAMFSTRGGLDLPFTYPPLAAVAFSPFALLSLEAASAAITATTLVLLIVAVTIVLTRLDVWPATAVTREPAWLRRAWLAAAIVAPAVLYLEPIRSNFDFGQINVVLMTLVIADCVPRRTPWPRGMLLGVAIALKLTPAVFLLYFVLRRDVRAVVVTAISAVVATAVGAAFAWRDSLEYWTETVRNTDRIGTATLNTNQNIAGALARLGLGEGPRFVLWVVACFAVLAVTVWAVRRVLRADEPVLALICVAMFGLVVSPVSWSHHWVWAVPALVVISVLAYRRRHVGLAAVALAGFALMVWTPITLMPEHRETAASLWRQLAGGSYVWWAIAVIVAAGSLKATAARRDSAAVDAAPVPATN
;
A
#
# COMPACT_ATOMS: atom_id res chain seq x y z
N MET A 1 58.84 -18.54 4.12
CA MET A 1 57.91 -17.67 3.36
C MET A 1 56.50 -17.90 3.88
N SER A 2 56.09 -17.11 4.87
CA SER A 2 54.74 -17.14 5.45
C SER A 2 53.82 -16.31 4.55
N MET A 3 52.91 -16.97 3.83
CA MET A 3 51.83 -16.31 3.10
C MET A 3 50.93 -15.59 4.09
N TRP A 4 51.05 -14.27 4.14
CA TRP A 4 50.07 -13.39 4.75
C TRP A 4 48.72 -13.58 4.03
N ARG A 5 47.86 -14.43 4.58
CA ARG A 5 46.45 -14.44 4.24
C ARG A 5 45.83 -13.16 4.79
N SER A 6 45.69 -12.18 3.91
CA SER A 6 44.89 -10.97 4.13
C SER A 6 43.50 -11.35 4.67
N PRO A 7 42.98 -10.65 5.69
CA PRO A 7 41.68 -10.95 6.26
C PRO A 7 40.55 -10.62 5.26
N GLY A 8 39.99 -11.66 4.64
CA GLY A 8 38.56 -11.84 4.35
C GLY A 8 37.76 -10.73 3.64
N GLY A 9 38.39 -9.77 2.96
CA GLY A 9 37.69 -8.77 2.15
C GLY A 9 37.18 -9.38 0.84
N ALA A 10 35.99 -8.98 0.38
CA ALA A 10 35.53 -9.39 -0.95
C ALA A 10 36.55 -8.97 -2.03
N GLY A 11 36.76 -9.84 -3.01
CA GLY A 11 37.63 -9.55 -4.14
C GLY A 11 37.18 -8.28 -4.86
N TRP A 12 38.14 -7.55 -5.45
CA TRP A 12 37.95 -6.26 -6.11
C TRP A 12 36.73 -6.23 -7.06
N GLY A 13 36.46 -7.35 -7.75
CA GLY A 13 35.30 -7.50 -8.63
C GLY A 13 33.92 -7.36 -7.94
N ALA A 14 33.75 -7.86 -6.71
CA ALA A 14 32.46 -7.75 -6.01
C ALA A 14 32.19 -6.30 -5.56
N THR A 15 33.24 -5.61 -5.10
CA THR A 15 33.19 -4.19 -4.77
C THR A 15 32.87 -3.34 -6.01
N LEU A 16 33.50 -3.65 -7.15
CA LEU A 16 33.21 -2.99 -8.42
C LEU A 16 31.76 -3.22 -8.87
N ALA A 17 31.27 -4.46 -8.77
CA ALA A 17 29.87 -4.79 -9.09
C ALA A 17 28.88 -4.02 -8.19
N TRP A 18 29.19 -3.85 -6.90
CA TRP A 18 28.36 -3.05 -6.00
C TRP A 18 28.35 -1.56 -6.39
N ARG A 19 29.50 -0.97 -6.74
CA ARG A 19 29.56 0.42 -7.22
C ARG A 19 28.83 0.60 -8.54
N LEU A 20 28.94 -0.35 -9.46
CA LEU A 20 28.18 -0.35 -10.72
C LEU A 20 26.68 -0.43 -10.46
N PHE A 21 26.24 -1.28 -9.53
CA PHE A 21 24.84 -1.36 -9.12
C PHE A 21 24.32 -0.02 -8.57
N GLN A 22 25.10 0.66 -7.71
CA GLN A 22 24.74 1.98 -7.20
C GLN A 22 24.65 3.03 -8.33
N LEU A 23 25.61 3.03 -9.27
CA LEU A 23 25.61 3.92 -10.42
C LEU A 23 24.36 3.71 -11.30
N LEU A 24 24.05 2.45 -11.64
CA LEU A 24 22.87 2.11 -12.44
C LEU A 24 21.57 2.47 -11.71
N THR A 25 21.52 2.27 -10.40
CA THR A 25 20.37 2.67 -9.57
C THR A 25 20.19 4.18 -9.57
N LEU A 26 21.28 4.94 -9.43
CA LEU A 26 21.25 6.40 -9.48
C LEU A 26 20.81 6.88 -10.87
N ALA A 27 21.34 6.31 -11.95
CA ALA A 27 20.92 6.64 -13.31
C ALA A 27 19.42 6.35 -13.53
N ALA A 28 18.92 5.21 -13.05
CA ALA A 28 17.50 4.87 -13.12
C ALA A 28 16.61 5.83 -12.30
N LEU A 29 17.05 6.25 -11.12
CA LEU A 29 16.35 7.25 -10.30
C LEU A 29 16.35 8.63 -10.95
N VAL A 30 17.48 9.06 -11.52
CA VAL A 30 17.57 10.32 -12.26
C VAL A 30 16.64 10.31 -13.47
N TRP A 31 16.62 9.20 -14.21
CA TRP A 31 15.70 9.01 -15.32
C TRP A 31 14.22 9.04 -14.89
N ALA A 32 13.88 8.32 -13.82
CA ALA A 32 12.53 8.35 -13.26
C ALA A 32 12.14 9.76 -12.78
N GLY A 33 13.03 10.45 -12.06
CA GLY A 33 12.83 11.82 -11.61
C GLY A 33 12.63 12.78 -12.78
N TRP A 34 13.45 12.68 -13.84
CA TRP A 34 13.29 13.48 -15.04
C TRP A 34 11.97 13.21 -15.76
N ARG A 35 11.52 11.95 -15.84
CA ARG A 35 10.20 11.60 -16.40
C ARG A 35 9.04 12.18 -15.61
N LEU A 36 9.17 12.26 -14.29
CA LEU A 36 8.09 12.73 -13.39
C LEU A 36 8.07 14.25 -13.20
N LEU A 37 9.23 14.90 -13.24
CA LEU A 37 9.41 16.31 -12.86
C LEU A 37 9.94 17.19 -14.01
N GLY A 38 10.53 16.61 -15.06
CA GLY A 38 11.09 17.36 -16.18
C GLY A 38 10.03 18.07 -17.04
N ARG A 39 8.80 17.57 -17.00
CA ARG A 39 7.58 18.31 -17.38
C ARG A 39 6.55 17.96 -16.31
N VAL A 40 6.18 18.91 -15.46
CA VAL A 40 5.20 18.65 -14.39
C VAL A 40 3.81 18.53 -15.05
N PRO A 41 3.25 17.31 -15.21
CA PRO A 41 1.98 17.16 -15.87
C PRO A 41 0.87 17.64 -14.94
N TYR A 42 -0.30 17.95 -15.52
CA TYR A 42 -1.50 18.19 -14.75
C TYR A 42 -1.89 16.94 -13.95
N ARG A 43 -2.20 17.11 -12.66
CA ARG A 43 -2.57 16.04 -11.74
C ARG A 43 -3.93 16.34 -11.11
N ILE A 44 -4.96 15.61 -11.54
CA ILE A 44 -6.35 15.94 -11.22
C ILE A 44 -6.65 15.89 -9.72
N ASP A 45 -6.10 14.92 -8.98
CA ASP A 45 -6.40 14.80 -7.55
C ASP A 45 -5.68 15.87 -6.73
N VAL A 46 -4.48 16.29 -7.15
CA VAL A 46 -3.78 17.42 -6.52
C VAL A 46 -4.59 18.70 -6.66
N ASP A 47 -5.24 18.88 -7.80
CA ASP A 47 -6.13 20.03 -8.03
C ASP A 47 -7.29 20.02 -7.03
N VAL A 48 -7.95 18.87 -6.87
CA VAL A 48 -9.02 18.69 -5.87
C VAL A 48 -8.51 18.87 -4.43
N TYR A 49 -7.32 18.37 -4.10
CA TYR A 49 -6.73 18.52 -2.77
C TYR A 49 -6.42 19.99 -2.45
N ARG A 50 -5.86 20.72 -3.43
CA ARG A 50 -5.63 22.16 -3.32
C ARG A 50 -6.92 22.93 -3.17
N MET A 51 -7.93 22.62 -3.98
CA MET A 51 -9.21 23.30 -3.93
C MET A 51 -9.96 23.03 -2.62
N GLY A 52 -9.91 21.80 -2.08
CA GLY A 52 -10.45 21.49 -0.76
C GLY A 52 -9.72 22.22 0.36
N GLY A 53 -8.38 22.27 0.31
CA GLY A 53 -7.57 23.06 1.25
C GLY A 53 -7.88 24.56 1.16
N GLN A 54 -8.06 25.10 -0.05
CA GLN A 54 -8.44 26.48 -0.28
C GLN A 54 -9.85 26.77 0.22
N ALA A 55 -10.81 25.89 -0.03
CA ALA A 55 -12.18 26.03 0.47
C ALA A 55 -12.21 26.11 2.00
N TRP A 56 -11.45 25.25 2.68
CA TRP A 56 -11.28 25.33 4.13
C TRP A 56 -10.68 26.67 4.59
N LEU A 57 -9.61 27.14 3.94
CA LEU A 57 -8.98 28.44 4.25
C LEU A 57 -9.94 29.63 4.05
N ASP A 58 -10.79 29.55 3.03
CA ASP A 58 -11.77 30.59 2.69
C ASP A 58 -13.07 30.49 3.51
N GLY A 59 -13.22 29.48 4.37
CA GLY A 59 -14.46 29.20 5.10
C GLY A 59 -15.62 28.78 4.20
N ARG A 60 -15.34 28.24 3.01
CA ARG A 60 -16.33 27.69 2.07
C ARG A 60 -16.64 26.22 2.42
N PRO A 61 -17.90 25.78 2.27
CA PRO A 61 -18.29 24.41 2.59
C PRO A 61 -17.62 23.38 1.67
N LEU A 62 -17.26 22.23 2.22
CA LEU A 62 -16.63 21.12 1.48
C LEU A 62 -17.65 20.15 0.89
N TYR A 63 -18.84 20.05 1.48
CA TYR A 63 -19.85 19.04 1.11
C TYR A 63 -21.24 19.64 0.88
N ALA A 64 -21.59 20.72 1.59
CA ALA A 64 -22.92 21.32 1.55
C ALA A 64 -23.42 21.57 0.13
N ASP A 65 -24.71 21.32 -0.07
CA ASP A 65 -25.42 21.49 -1.35
C ASP A 65 -24.82 20.70 -2.52
N GLY A 66 -24.14 19.59 -2.22
CA GLY A 66 -23.48 18.77 -3.22
C GLY A 66 -22.27 19.47 -3.84
N ALA A 67 -21.49 20.18 -3.03
CA ALA A 67 -20.34 20.96 -3.47
C ALA A 67 -19.41 20.16 -4.42
N MET A 68 -19.14 20.74 -5.59
CA MET A 68 -18.25 20.21 -6.61
C MET A 68 -17.13 21.19 -6.90
N PHE A 69 -15.96 20.65 -7.21
CA PHE A 69 -14.76 21.41 -7.51
C PHE A 69 -14.42 21.30 -8.98
N SER A 70 -14.51 22.43 -9.69
CA SER A 70 -14.20 22.53 -11.11
C SER A 70 -12.70 22.48 -11.35
N THR A 71 -12.24 21.31 -11.78
CA THR A 71 -10.83 21.04 -12.03
C THR A 71 -10.37 21.69 -13.34
N ARG A 72 -9.07 22.03 -13.46
CA ARG A 72 -8.49 22.52 -14.72
C ARG A 72 -8.57 21.49 -15.86
N GLY A 73 -8.75 20.21 -15.51
CA GLY A 73 -9.01 19.12 -16.45
C GLY A 73 -10.43 19.13 -17.06
N GLY A 74 -11.28 20.08 -16.67
CA GLY A 74 -12.65 20.21 -17.21
C GLY A 74 -13.67 19.26 -16.58
N LEU A 75 -13.33 18.65 -15.44
CA LEU A 75 -14.21 17.78 -14.67
C LEU A 75 -14.60 18.44 -13.36
N ASP A 76 -15.85 18.32 -12.97
CA ASP A 76 -16.33 18.67 -11.64
C ASP A 76 -16.23 17.43 -10.75
N LEU A 77 -15.49 17.53 -9.63
CA LEU A 77 -15.29 16.42 -8.70
C LEU A 77 -15.62 16.82 -7.26
N PRO A 78 -16.22 15.93 -6.46
CA PRO A 78 -16.47 16.21 -5.05
C PRO A 78 -15.21 16.01 -4.19
N PHE A 79 -15.15 16.67 -3.04
CA PHE A 79 -14.18 16.31 -2.01
C PHE A 79 -14.63 15.03 -1.28
N THR A 80 -13.80 13.99 -1.31
CA THR A 80 -14.19 12.64 -0.86
C THR A 80 -13.63 12.22 0.50
N TYR A 81 -12.67 12.97 1.04
CA TYR A 81 -11.97 12.63 2.29
C TYR A 81 -12.60 13.29 3.52
N PRO A 82 -12.34 12.79 4.73
CA PRO A 82 -12.72 13.49 5.96
C PRO A 82 -12.16 14.93 6.02
N PRO A 83 -12.80 15.85 6.75
CA PRO A 83 -12.39 17.26 6.81
C PRO A 83 -10.95 17.50 7.25
N LEU A 84 -10.40 16.65 8.12
CA LEU A 84 -8.99 16.73 8.52
C LEU A 84 -8.04 16.67 7.31
N ALA A 85 -8.42 15.96 6.24
CA ALA A 85 -7.63 15.92 5.01
C ALA A 85 -7.57 17.30 4.33
N ALA A 86 -8.67 18.07 4.29
CA ALA A 86 -8.65 19.41 3.73
C ALA A 86 -7.70 20.34 4.51
N VAL A 87 -7.73 20.24 5.86
CA VAL A 87 -6.78 20.95 6.73
C VAL A 87 -5.33 20.54 6.42
N ALA A 88 -5.07 19.24 6.31
CA ALA A 88 -3.73 18.70 6.01
C ALA A 88 -3.23 19.08 4.61
N PHE A 89 -4.14 19.26 3.64
CA PHE A 89 -3.83 19.72 2.29
C PHE A 89 -3.82 21.25 2.13
N SER A 90 -4.24 22.02 3.14
CA SER A 90 -4.22 23.49 3.07
C SER A 90 -2.85 24.10 2.71
N PRO A 91 -1.68 23.55 3.08
CA PRO A 91 -0.40 24.09 2.61
C PRO A 91 -0.22 23.97 1.09
N PHE A 92 -0.86 22.99 0.44
CA PHE A 92 -0.82 22.84 -1.02
C PHE A 92 -1.62 23.94 -1.72
N ALA A 93 -2.66 24.49 -1.08
CA ALA A 93 -3.44 25.60 -1.61
C ALA A 93 -2.58 26.86 -1.81
N LEU A 94 -1.60 27.07 -0.93
CA LEU A 94 -0.65 28.18 -0.98
C LEU A 94 0.37 28.06 -2.12
N LEU A 95 0.53 26.87 -2.70
CA LEU A 95 1.44 26.62 -3.82
C LEU A 95 0.72 26.79 -5.15
N SER A 96 1.46 27.11 -6.21
CA SER A 96 0.94 26.92 -7.58
C SER A 96 0.63 25.43 -7.80
N LEU A 97 -0.27 25.12 -8.74
CA LEU A 97 -0.62 23.72 -9.04
C LEU A 97 0.60 22.90 -9.47
N GLU A 98 1.53 23.51 -10.20
CA GLU A 98 2.79 22.88 -10.61
C GLU A 98 3.69 22.60 -9.42
N ALA A 99 3.88 23.57 -8.51
CA ALA A 99 4.70 23.39 -7.32
C ALA A 99 4.11 22.33 -6.37
N ALA A 100 2.80 22.33 -6.18
CA ALA A 100 2.07 21.30 -5.45
C ALA A 100 2.22 19.91 -6.10
N SER A 101 2.11 19.84 -7.43
CA SER A 101 2.29 18.59 -8.19
C SER A 101 3.72 18.06 -8.08
N ALA A 102 4.72 18.94 -8.12
CA ALA A 102 6.12 18.58 -7.91
C ALA A 102 6.37 18.11 -6.46
N ALA A 103 5.79 18.80 -5.47
CA ALA A 103 5.91 18.45 -4.06
C ALA A 103 5.34 17.06 -3.78
N ILE A 104 4.09 16.77 -4.17
CA ILE A 104 3.50 15.44 -3.94
C ILE A 104 4.25 14.35 -4.71
N THR A 105 4.76 14.64 -5.90
CA THR A 105 5.55 13.70 -6.70
C THR A 105 6.83 13.31 -5.96
N ALA A 106 7.57 14.31 -5.46
CA ALA A 106 8.79 14.08 -4.69
C ALA A 106 8.49 13.32 -3.39
N THR A 107 7.46 13.72 -2.64
CA THR A 107 7.01 13.04 -1.42
C THR A 107 6.64 11.59 -1.70
N THR A 108 5.87 11.32 -2.76
CA THR A 108 5.44 9.97 -3.16
C THR A 108 6.65 9.10 -3.50
N LEU A 109 7.60 9.60 -4.28
CA LEU A 109 8.81 8.86 -4.64
C LEU A 109 9.66 8.50 -3.41
N VAL A 110 9.91 9.48 -2.53
CA VAL A 110 10.70 9.28 -1.31
C VAL A 110 10.00 8.29 -0.38
N LEU A 111 8.70 8.47 -0.11
CA LEU A 111 7.96 7.60 0.80
C LEU A 111 7.83 6.17 0.26
N LEU A 112 7.75 5.98 -1.06
CA LEU A 112 7.76 4.65 -1.65
C LEU A 112 9.10 3.93 -1.40
N ILE A 113 10.23 4.63 -1.55
CA ILE A 113 11.57 4.09 -1.22
C ILE A 113 11.67 3.78 0.28
N VAL A 114 11.17 4.67 1.14
CA VAL A 114 11.16 4.47 2.60
C VAL A 114 10.32 3.26 2.98
N ALA A 115 9.10 3.12 2.45
CA ALA A 115 8.21 1.99 2.70
C ALA A 115 8.86 0.66 2.31
N VAL A 116 9.46 0.59 1.11
CA VAL A 116 10.17 -0.62 0.66
C VAL A 116 11.40 -0.90 1.53
N THR A 117 12.12 0.13 1.96
CA THR A 117 13.26 -0.02 2.88
C THR A 117 12.83 -0.58 4.24
N ILE A 118 11.69 -0.14 4.79
CA ILE A 118 11.12 -0.67 6.03
C ILE A 118 10.75 -2.15 5.85
N VAL A 119 10.12 -2.50 4.73
CA VAL A 119 9.76 -3.89 4.40
C VAL A 119 11.00 -4.77 4.27
N LEU A 120 12.00 -4.37 3.47
CA LEU A 120 13.26 -5.10 3.31
C LEU A 120 14.00 -5.26 4.64
N THR A 121 13.93 -4.24 5.51
CA THR A 121 14.50 -4.29 6.86
C THR A 121 13.80 -5.31 7.75
N ARG A 122 12.47 -5.35 7.74
CA ARG A 122 11.71 -6.32 8.54
C ARG A 122 11.85 -7.75 8.05
N LEU A 123 11.99 -7.93 6.74
CA LEU A 123 12.31 -9.20 6.10
C LEU A 123 13.78 -9.59 6.31
N ASP A 124 14.60 -8.76 6.95
CA ASP A 124 16.01 -9.00 7.17
C ASP A 124 16.76 -9.36 5.88
N VAL A 125 16.51 -8.60 4.81
CA VAL A 125 17.20 -8.80 3.53
C VAL A 125 18.64 -8.32 3.66
N TRP A 126 19.58 -9.15 3.22
CA TRP A 126 21.01 -8.84 3.16
C TRP A 126 21.59 -8.28 4.49
N PRO A 127 21.45 -8.98 5.64
CA PRO A 127 21.84 -8.45 6.95
C PRO A 127 23.34 -8.20 7.08
N ALA A 128 24.15 -9.15 6.61
CA ALA A 128 25.62 -9.07 6.59
C ALA A 128 26.16 -9.28 5.18
N THR A 129 27.35 -8.75 4.91
CA THR A 129 28.03 -8.91 3.61
C THR A 129 29.52 -8.65 3.73
N ALA A 130 30.32 -9.38 2.96
CA ALA A 130 31.75 -9.07 2.77
C ALA A 130 31.99 -8.07 1.61
N VAL A 131 30.95 -7.80 0.81
CA VAL A 131 31.04 -7.01 -0.44
C VAL A 131 31.28 -5.52 -0.20
N THR A 132 30.77 -4.98 0.91
CA THR A 132 30.84 -3.54 1.21
C THR A 132 30.80 -3.33 2.73
N ARG A 133 31.43 -2.24 3.19
CA ARG A 133 31.41 -1.79 4.60
C ARG A 133 30.18 -0.97 4.94
N GLU A 134 29.30 -0.72 3.98
CA GLU A 134 28.08 0.08 4.19
C GLU A 134 27.12 -0.61 5.17
N PRO A 135 26.49 0.16 6.08
CA PRO A 135 25.54 -0.39 7.03
C PRO A 135 24.32 -0.99 6.30
N ALA A 136 23.69 -2.00 6.91
CA ALA A 136 22.59 -2.74 6.28
C ALA A 136 21.42 -1.86 5.83
N TRP A 137 21.11 -0.79 6.57
CA TRP A 137 20.04 0.14 6.21
C TRP A 137 20.31 0.85 4.87
N LEU A 138 21.56 1.25 4.60
CA LEU A 138 21.94 1.95 3.38
C LEU A 138 21.90 0.99 2.18
N ARG A 139 22.37 -0.25 2.37
CA ARG A 139 22.30 -1.29 1.33
C ARG A 139 20.85 -1.62 0.96
N ARG A 140 19.96 -1.68 1.97
CA ARG A 140 18.51 -1.87 1.78
C ARG A 140 17.86 -0.67 1.12
N ALA A 141 18.30 0.56 1.42
CA ALA A 141 17.82 1.76 0.76
C ALA A 141 18.21 1.79 -0.73
N TRP A 142 19.45 1.41 -1.06
CA TRP A 142 19.89 1.23 -2.46
C TRP A 142 19.07 0.15 -3.18
N LEU A 143 18.81 -0.98 -2.53
CA LEU A 143 17.95 -2.02 -3.09
C LEU A 143 16.50 -1.54 -3.28
N ALA A 144 15.96 -0.81 -2.31
CA ALA A 144 14.63 -0.20 -2.41
C ALA A 144 14.55 0.77 -3.58
N ALA A 145 15.54 1.66 -3.74
CA ALA A 145 15.64 2.57 -4.87
C ALA A 145 15.70 1.82 -6.21
N ALA A 146 16.48 0.74 -6.30
CA ALA A 146 16.59 -0.08 -7.51
C ALA A 146 15.29 -0.81 -7.87
N ILE A 147 14.45 -1.15 -6.88
CA ILE A 147 13.12 -1.71 -7.09
C ILE A 147 12.12 -0.62 -7.50
N VAL A 148 12.16 0.52 -6.83
CA VAL A 148 11.19 1.60 -7.02
C VAL A 148 11.39 2.30 -8.36
N ALA A 149 12.62 2.57 -8.79
CA ALA A 149 12.90 3.29 -10.03
C ALA A 149 12.18 2.70 -11.27
N PRO A 150 12.27 1.38 -11.56
CA PRO A 150 11.49 0.78 -12.65
C PRO A 150 10.00 0.65 -12.31
N ALA A 151 9.63 0.41 -11.04
CA ALA A 151 8.23 0.28 -10.64
C ALA A 151 7.41 1.53 -10.97
N VAL A 152 8.00 2.72 -10.80
CA VAL A 152 7.36 4.01 -11.13
C VAL A 152 7.00 4.13 -12.61
N LEU A 153 7.80 3.50 -13.49
CA LEU A 153 7.62 3.60 -14.94
C LEU A 153 6.72 2.50 -15.50
N TYR A 154 6.83 1.29 -14.94
CA TYR A 154 6.27 0.09 -15.56
C TYR A 154 5.11 -0.54 -14.78
N LEU A 155 5.00 -0.36 -13.46
CA LEU A 155 3.88 -0.92 -12.71
C LEU A 155 2.74 0.06 -12.71
N GLU A 156 1.65 -0.29 -13.40
CA GLU A 156 0.49 0.58 -13.58
C GLU A 156 -0.06 1.17 -12.26
N PRO A 157 -0.21 0.43 -11.15
CA PRO A 157 -0.74 1.02 -9.91
C PRO A 157 0.15 2.14 -9.37
N ILE A 158 1.47 2.00 -9.54
CA ILE A 158 2.45 2.96 -9.06
C ILE A 158 2.49 4.16 -9.99
N ARG A 159 2.58 3.93 -11.31
CA ARG A 159 2.52 4.98 -12.32
C ARG A 159 1.25 5.83 -12.15
N SER A 160 0.09 5.20 -11.99
CA SER A 160 -1.18 5.88 -11.77
C SER A 160 -1.21 6.69 -10.46
N ASN A 161 -0.47 6.31 -9.40
CA ASN A 161 -0.35 7.19 -8.22
C ASN A 161 0.37 8.50 -8.55
N PHE A 162 1.42 8.43 -9.38
CA PHE A 162 2.10 9.63 -9.82
C PHE A 162 1.20 10.45 -10.73
N ASP A 163 0.64 9.86 -11.80
CA ASP A 163 -0.19 10.54 -12.80
C ASP A 163 -1.30 11.37 -12.14
N PHE A 164 -2.00 10.80 -11.16
CA PHE A 164 -3.07 11.49 -10.42
C PHE A 164 -2.58 12.38 -9.28
N GLY A 165 -1.39 12.12 -8.72
CA GLY A 165 -0.84 12.80 -7.53
C GLY A 165 -1.52 12.37 -6.22
N GLN A 166 -1.73 11.07 -6.09
CA GLN A 166 -2.50 10.44 -5.01
C GLN A 166 -1.77 10.38 -3.66
N ILE A 167 -2.54 10.52 -2.58
CA ILE A 167 -2.03 10.39 -1.19
C ILE A 167 -1.83 8.92 -0.76
N ASN A 168 -2.21 7.94 -1.58
CA ASN A 168 -2.24 6.53 -1.14
C ASN A 168 -0.86 6.00 -0.71
N VAL A 169 0.24 6.44 -1.34
CA VAL A 169 1.60 6.09 -0.90
C VAL A 169 1.89 6.64 0.50
N VAL A 170 1.43 7.85 0.82
CA VAL A 170 1.58 8.45 2.16
C VAL A 170 0.88 7.58 3.20
N LEU A 171 -0.39 7.25 2.95
CA LEU A 171 -1.20 6.42 3.86
C LEU A 171 -0.61 5.00 4.00
N MET A 172 -0.22 4.37 2.89
CA MET A 172 0.46 3.07 2.91
C MET A 172 1.74 3.12 3.75
N THR A 173 2.51 4.20 3.63
CA THR A 173 3.76 4.36 4.37
C THR A 173 3.51 4.55 5.86
N LEU A 174 2.48 5.29 6.26
CA LEU A 174 2.03 5.38 7.66
C LEU A 174 1.66 4.01 8.21
N VAL A 175 0.86 3.22 7.48
CA VAL A 175 0.49 1.86 7.89
C VAL A 175 1.73 0.96 8.01
N ILE A 176 2.62 0.98 7.02
CA ILE A 176 3.85 0.18 7.04
C ILE A 176 4.75 0.59 8.21
N ALA A 177 4.99 1.88 8.41
CA ALA A 177 5.81 2.39 9.50
C ALA A 177 5.26 2.03 10.89
N ASP A 178 3.94 1.90 11.03
CA ASP A 178 3.30 1.49 12.28
C ASP A 178 3.32 -0.03 12.51
N CYS A 179 3.03 -0.79 11.45
CA CYS A 179 2.75 -2.23 11.55
C CYS A 179 3.97 -3.13 11.37
N VAL A 180 4.98 -2.68 10.62
CA VAL A 180 6.09 -3.51 10.12
C VAL A 180 7.33 -3.49 11.02
N PRO A 181 7.83 -2.33 11.49
CA PRO A 181 8.99 -2.29 12.39
C PRO A 181 8.79 -3.11 13.67
N ARG A 182 9.86 -3.78 14.13
CA ARG A 182 9.84 -4.55 15.39
C ARG A 182 9.54 -3.64 16.59
N ARG A 183 10.13 -2.44 16.60
CA ARG A 183 9.91 -1.37 17.57
C ARG A 183 9.62 -0.08 16.81
N THR A 184 8.74 0.73 17.36
CA THR A 184 8.37 2.06 16.86
C THR A 184 8.74 3.10 17.94
N PRO A 185 9.16 4.31 17.57
CA PRO A 185 9.41 5.37 18.55
C PRO A 185 8.11 5.99 19.09
N TRP A 186 6.97 5.69 18.46
CA TRP A 186 5.61 6.04 18.92
C TRP A 186 4.84 4.79 19.39
N PRO A 187 3.73 4.96 20.13
CA PRO A 187 2.81 3.86 20.45
C PRO A 187 2.29 3.22 19.17
N ARG A 188 2.53 1.92 18.99
CA ARG A 188 2.02 1.17 17.82
C ARG A 188 0.50 1.30 17.75
N GLY A 189 0.00 1.67 16.57
CA GLY A 189 -1.40 1.97 16.32
C GLY A 189 -1.64 3.45 16.04
N MET A 190 -0.73 4.34 16.46
CA MET A 190 -0.91 5.78 16.37
C MET A 190 -0.96 6.29 14.93
N LEU A 191 0.02 5.89 14.10
CA LEU A 191 0.05 6.33 12.70
C LEU A 191 -1.10 5.72 11.88
N LEU A 192 -1.50 4.48 12.20
CA LEU A 192 -2.70 3.89 11.61
C LEU A 192 -3.94 4.72 11.94
N GLY A 193 -4.10 5.15 13.20
CA GLY A 193 -5.23 6.00 13.61
C GLY A 193 -5.26 7.34 12.87
N VAL A 194 -4.11 8.00 12.74
CA VAL A 194 -3.99 9.23 11.92
C VAL A 194 -4.35 8.96 10.46
N ALA A 195 -3.87 7.86 9.88
CA ALA A 195 -4.19 7.50 8.50
C ALA A 195 -5.70 7.28 8.29
N ILE A 196 -6.40 6.66 9.25
CA ILE A 196 -7.86 6.47 9.25
C ILE A 196 -8.59 7.82 9.28
N ALA A 197 -8.11 8.76 10.09
CA ALA A 197 -8.72 10.09 10.19
C ALA A 197 -8.51 10.93 8.93
N LEU A 198 -7.46 10.68 8.15
CA LEU A 198 -7.21 11.34 6.86
C LEU A 198 -7.96 10.71 5.69
N LYS A 199 -8.19 9.40 5.72
CA LYS A 199 -8.97 8.64 4.73
C LYS A 199 -9.46 7.37 5.42
N LEU A 200 -10.73 7.00 5.29
CA LEU A 200 -11.28 5.86 6.06
C LEU A 200 -10.69 4.50 5.65
N THR A 201 -10.10 4.39 4.45
CA THR A 201 -9.65 3.11 3.86
C THR A 201 -8.64 2.31 4.69
N PRO A 202 -7.66 2.90 5.42
CA PRO A 202 -6.75 2.15 6.27
C PRO A 202 -7.42 1.45 7.46
N ALA A 203 -8.69 1.73 7.77
CA ALA A 203 -9.40 1.09 8.88
C ALA A 203 -9.41 -0.44 8.78
N VAL A 204 -9.32 -0.98 7.55
CA VAL A 204 -9.18 -2.43 7.31
C VAL A 204 -7.98 -3.05 8.04
N PHE A 205 -6.91 -2.27 8.29
CA PHE A 205 -5.72 -2.76 8.99
C PHE A 205 -5.93 -2.97 10.50
N LEU A 206 -7.05 -2.54 11.09
CA LEU A 206 -7.43 -3.00 12.44
C LEU A 206 -7.55 -4.53 12.49
N LEU A 207 -7.98 -5.17 11.40
CA LEU A 207 -8.03 -6.62 11.27
C LEU A 207 -6.66 -7.26 11.51
N TYR A 208 -5.57 -6.62 11.08
CA TYR A 208 -4.20 -7.10 11.31
C TYR A 208 -3.88 -7.18 12.81
N PHE A 209 -4.18 -6.14 13.58
CA PHE A 209 -3.94 -6.16 15.03
C PHE A 209 -4.89 -7.11 15.77
N VAL A 210 -6.16 -7.17 15.37
CA VAL A 210 -7.13 -8.13 15.93
C VAL A 210 -6.65 -9.57 15.72
N LEU A 211 -6.20 -9.93 14.50
CA LEU A 211 -5.72 -11.27 14.20
C LEU A 211 -4.36 -11.58 14.86
N ARG A 212 -3.55 -10.56 15.15
CA ARG A 212 -2.34 -10.68 15.98
C ARG A 212 -2.63 -10.70 17.48
N ARG A 213 -3.88 -10.49 17.90
CA ARG A 213 -4.31 -10.31 19.31
C ARG A 213 -3.58 -9.16 20.01
N ASP A 214 -3.19 -8.14 19.27
CA ASP A 214 -2.55 -6.93 19.80
C ASP A 214 -3.64 -5.91 20.20
N VAL A 215 -4.34 -6.20 21.31
CA VAL A 215 -5.46 -5.36 21.79
C VAL A 215 -4.99 -3.94 22.10
N ARG A 216 -3.75 -3.79 22.60
CA ARG A 216 -3.16 -2.47 22.84
C ARG A 216 -3.08 -1.66 21.55
N ALA A 217 -2.56 -2.24 20.46
CA ALA A 217 -2.49 -1.55 19.19
C ALA A 217 -3.89 -1.20 18.63
N VAL A 218 -4.88 -2.08 18.77
CA VAL A 218 -6.28 -1.78 18.40
C VAL A 218 -6.81 -0.56 19.16
N VAL A 219 -6.62 -0.52 20.49
CA VAL A 219 -7.08 0.59 21.34
C VAL A 219 -6.34 1.88 21.00
N VAL A 220 -5.01 1.83 20.83
CA VAL A 220 -4.21 2.99 20.43
C VAL A 220 -4.67 3.51 19.07
N THR A 221 -4.92 2.64 18.09
CA THR A 221 -5.47 3.05 16.79
C THR A 221 -6.82 3.73 16.92
N ALA A 222 -7.74 3.16 17.71
CA ALA A 222 -9.06 3.75 17.93
C ALA A 222 -8.96 5.14 18.58
N ILE A 223 -8.16 5.27 19.65
CA ILE A 223 -7.94 6.54 20.33
C ILE A 223 -7.30 7.56 19.39
N SER A 224 -6.24 7.18 18.66
CA SER A 224 -5.57 8.08 17.72
C SER A 224 -6.47 8.52 16.57
N ALA A 225 -7.33 7.64 16.06
CA ALA A 225 -8.33 8.00 15.05
C ALA A 225 -9.35 8.99 15.63
N VAL A 226 -9.92 8.72 16.81
CA VAL A 226 -10.88 9.61 17.47
C VAL A 226 -10.26 10.98 17.75
N VAL A 227 -9.05 11.02 18.32
CA VAL A 227 -8.35 12.28 18.62
C VAL A 227 -8.05 13.05 17.34
N ALA A 228 -7.53 12.42 16.29
CA ALA A 228 -7.24 13.08 15.03
C ALA A 228 -8.54 13.60 14.35
N THR A 229 -9.62 12.81 14.37
CA THR A 229 -10.93 13.26 13.87
C THR A 229 -11.48 14.42 14.70
N ALA A 230 -11.32 14.41 16.03
CA ALA A 230 -11.73 15.51 16.89
C ALA A 230 -10.94 16.80 16.61
N VAL A 231 -9.63 16.69 16.32
CA VAL A 231 -8.82 17.80 15.83
C VAL A 231 -9.38 18.33 14.50
N GLY A 232 -9.75 17.44 13.57
CA GLY A 232 -10.44 17.83 12.34
C GLY A 232 -11.75 18.59 12.59
N ALA A 233 -12.56 18.11 13.54
CA ALA A 233 -13.80 18.78 13.94
C ALA A 233 -13.58 20.14 14.60
N ALA A 234 -12.50 20.31 15.37
CA ALA A 234 -12.13 21.61 15.93
C ALA A 234 -11.77 22.64 14.85
N PHE A 235 -11.15 22.21 13.75
CA PHE A 235 -10.79 23.08 12.63
C PHE A 235 -11.88 23.25 11.57
N ALA A 236 -12.80 22.29 11.43
CA ALA A 236 -13.83 22.24 10.39
C ALA A 236 -15.12 21.63 10.94
N TRP A 237 -15.75 22.30 11.91
CA TRP A 237 -16.89 21.75 12.67
C TRP A 237 -18.10 21.41 11.79
N ARG A 238 -18.56 22.35 10.96
CA ARG A 238 -19.74 22.18 10.10
C ARG A 238 -19.54 21.05 9.08
N ASP A 239 -18.41 21.08 8.38
CA ASP A 239 -18.03 20.02 7.44
C ASP A 239 -17.87 18.66 8.13
N SER A 240 -17.43 18.63 9.39
CA SER A 240 -17.32 17.38 10.16
C SER A 240 -18.68 16.81 10.51
N LEU A 241 -19.65 17.63 10.92
CA LEU A 241 -21.00 17.16 11.16
C LEU A 241 -21.58 16.53 9.89
N GLU A 242 -21.57 17.27 8.79
CA GLU A 242 -22.10 16.79 7.50
C GLU A 242 -21.37 15.54 7.01
N TYR A 243 -20.04 15.50 7.14
CA TYR A 243 -19.24 14.37 6.68
C TYR A 243 -19.66 13.06 7.36
N TRP A 244 -19.76 13.08 8.70
CA TRP A 244 -19.99 11.89 9.50
C TRP A 244 -21.47 11.48 9.57
N THR A 245 -22.41 12.39 9.35
CA THR A 245 -23.86 12.08 9.35
C THR A 245 -24.38 11.66 7.99
N GLU A 246 -23.92 12.28 6.91
CA GLU A 246 -24.51 12.16 5.58
C GLU A 246 -23.49 11.67 4.55
N THR A 247 -22.41 12.41 4.37
CA THR A 247 -21.47 12.25 3.26
C THR A 247 -20.78 10.89 3.23
N VAL A 248 -20.42 10.33 4.39
CA VAL A 248 -19.76 9.02 4.48
C VAL A 248 -20.67 7.86 4.07
N ARG A 249 -22.00 8.06 4.12
CA ARG A 249 -23.01 7.05 3.73
C ARG A 249 -23.34 7.12 2.25
N ASN A 250 -23.13 8.27 1.60
CA ASN A 250 -23.38 8.46 0.18
C ASN A 250 -22.14 8.10 -0.65
N THR A 251 -21.94 6.80 -0.91
CA THR A 251 -20.80 6.32 -1.71
C THR A 251 -20.96 6.52 -3.21
N ASP A 252 -22.18 6.70 -3.70
CA ASP A 252 -22.48 6.83 -5.13
C ASP A 252 -21.90 8.11 -5.75
N ARG A 253 -21.62 9.12 -4.91
CA ARG A 253 -20.98 10.38 -5.33
C ARG A 253 -19.52 10.24 -5.79
N ILE A 254 -18.84 9.14 -5.46
CA ILE A 254 -17.38 9.01 -5.63
C ILE A 254 -17.01 8.65 -7.08
N GLY A 255 -17.90 8.01 -7.83
CA GLY A 255 -17.68 7.63 -9.22
C GLY A 255 -18.39 6.34 -9.62
N THR A 256 -18.42 6.03 -10.92
CA THR A 256 -19.16 4.88 -11.44
C THR A 256 -18.42 3.56 -11.15
N ALA A 257 -19.13 2.59 -10.57
CA ALA A 257 -18.55 1.30 -10.19
C ALA A 257 -18.03 0.48 -11.39
N THR A 258 -18.52 0.75 -12.60
CA THR A 258 -18.16 0.02 -13.82
C THR A 258 -16.81 0.40 -14.42
N LEU A 259 -16.24 1.56 -14.06
CA LEU A 259 -14.97 2.07 -14.60
C LEU A 259 -13.90 0.99 -14.64
N ASN A 260 -13.22 0.81 -15.77
CA ASN A 260 -12.23 -0.26 -15.96
C ASN A 260 -11.15 -0.31 -14.87
N THR A 261 -10.74 0.86 -14.36
CA THR A 261 -9.76 0.99 -13.28
C THR A 261 -10.28 0.51 -11.92
N ASN A 262 -11.60 0.36 -11.72
CA ASN A 262 -12.17 -0.15 -10.47
C ASN A 262 -11.94 -1.67 -10.32
N GLN A 263 -10.84 -2.02 -9.68
CA GLN A 263 -10.34 -3.38 -9.53
C GLN A 263 -10.77 -3.94 -8.17
N ASN A 264 -12.03 -4.30 -8.01
CA ASN A 264 -12.59 -4.96 -6.83
C ASN A 264 -13.79 -5.85 -7.20
N ILE A 265 -14.34 -6.58 -6.23
CA ILE A 265 -15.51 -7.44 -6.46
C ILE A 265 -16.73 -6.61 -6.88
N ALA A 266 -16.96 -5.45 -6.25
CA ALA A 266 -18.10 -4.59 -6.56
C ALA A 266 -18.11 -4.18 -8.04
N GLY A 267 -16.98 -3.72 -8.56
CA GLY A 267 -16.79 -3.34 -9.95
C GLY A 267 -16.86 -4.53 -10.90
N ALA A 268 -16.30 -5.69 -10.52
CA ALA A 268 -16.42 -6.91 -11.30
C ALA A 268 -17.90 -7.32 -11.48
N LEU A 269 -18.69 -7.30 -10.41
CA LEU A 269 -20.13 -7.60 -10.45
C LEU A 269 -20.93 -6.51 -11.17
N ALA A 270 -20.54 -5.23 -11.04
CA ALA A 270 -21.22 -4.13 -11.72
C ALA A 270 -21.16 -4.23 -13.25
N ARG A 271 -20.10 -4.86 -13.80
CA ARG A 271 -19.93 -5.05 -15.26
C ARG A 271 -20.73 -6.20 -15.84
N LEU A 272 -21.29 -7.08 -14.99
CA LEU A 272 -22.08 -8.24 -15.40
C LEU A 272 -23.55 -7.89 -15.77
N GLY A 273 -23.96 -6.63 -15.63
CA GLY A 273 -25.33 -6.20 -15.95
C GLY A 273 -26.39 -6.75 -14.98
N LEU A 274 -25.99 -7.17 -13.77
CA LEU A 274 -26.90 -7.63 -12.73
C LEU A 274 -27.71 -6.47 -12.14
N GLY A 275 -28.98 -6.72 -11.83
CA GLY A 275 -29.81 -5.77 -11.07
C GLY A 275 -29.24 -5.50 -9.67
N GLU A 276 -29.62 -4.37 -9.07
CA GLU A 276 -28.99 -3.87 -7.83
C GLU A 276 -29.09 -4.82 -6.64
N GLY A 277 -30.27 -5.41 -6.41
CA GLY A 277 -30.51 -6.35 -5.30
C GLY A 277 -29.61 -7.59 -5.36
N PRO A 278 -29.68 -8.41 -6.45
CA PRO A 278 -28.80 -9.56 -6.62
C PRO A 278 -27.30 -9.20 -6.57
N ARG A 279 -26.92 -8.07 -7.18
CA ARG A 279 -25.53 -7.57 -7.18
C ARG A 279 -25.03 -7.30 -5.76
N PHE A 280 -25.84 -6.62 -4.93
CA PHE A 280 -25.50 -6.32 -3.55
C PHE A 280 -25.33 -7.60 -2.71
N VAL A 281 -26.27 -8.54 -2.83
CA VAL A 281 -26.21 -9.82 -2.10
C VAL A 281 -24.95 -10.61 -2.49
N LEU A 282 -24.65 -10.73 -3.79
CA LEU A 282 -23.46 -11.41 -4.27
C LEU A 282 -22.17 -10.73 -3.79
N TRP A 283 -22.13 -9.40 -3.79
CA TRP A 283 -20.99 -8.64 -3.26
C TRP A 283 -20.77 -8.94 -1.77
N VAL A 284 -21.82 -8.87 -0.94
CA VAL A 284 -21.73 -9.15 0.50
C VAL A 284 -21.25 -10.57 0.77
N VAL A 285 -21.83 -11.57 0.10
CA VAL A 285 -21.43 -12.99 0.24
C VAL A 285 -19.96 -13.17 -0.16
N ALA A 286 -19.54 -12.58 -1.27
CA ALA A 286 -18.16 -12.66 -1.73
C ALA A 286 -17.18 -11.95 -0.77
N CYS A 287 -17.57 -10.82 -0.18
CA CYS A 287 -16.78 -10.13 0.85
C CYS A 287 -16.57 -11.00 2.10
N PHE A 288 -17.62 -11.69 2.59
CA PHE A 288 -17.49 -12.61 3.72
C PHE A 288 -16.67 -13.86 3.37
N ALA A 289 -16.80 -14.39 2.15
CA ALA A 289 -15.97 -15.50 1.69
C ALA A 289 -14.48 -15.13 1.66
N VAL A 290 -14.15 -13.95 1.09
CA VAL A 290 -12.78 -13.46 1.04
C VAL A 290 -12.26 -13.08 2.43
N LEU A 291 -13.12 -12.60 3.35
CA LEU A 291 -12.76 -12.43 4.76
C LEU A 291 -12.38 -13.76 5.41
N ALA A 292 -13.19 -14.82 5.22
CA ALA A 292 -12.90 -16.13 5.78
C ALA A 292 -11.56 -16.70 5.29
N VAL A 293 -11.28 -16.59 3.99
CA VAL A 293 -10.00 -17.00 3.37
C VAL A 293 -8.85 -16.15 3.92
N THR A 294 -9.02 -14.84 4.05
CA THR A 294 -8.01 -13.93 4.63
C THR A 294 -7.71 -14.29 6.08
N VAL A 295 -8.73 -14.52 6.91
CA VAL A 295 -8.56 -14.91 8.32
C VAL A 295 -7.82 -16.26 8.42
N TRP A 296 -8.18 -17.23 7.58
CA TRP A 296 -7.47 -18.51 7.49
C TRP A 296 -5.99 -18.31 7.13
N ALA A 297 -5.70 -17.57 6.05
CA ALA A 297 -4.35 -17.33 5.56
C ALA A 297 -3.51 -16.56 6.58
N VAL A 298 -4.02 -15.45 7.12
CA VAL A 298 -3.33 -14.66 8.13
C VAL A 298 -3.02 -15.48 9.38
N ARG A 299 -3.96 -16.30 9.88
CA ARG A 299 -3.69 -17.17 11.03
C ARG A 299 -2.59 -18.19 10.74
N ARG A 300 -2.48 -18.70 9.51
CA ARG A 300 -1.42 -19.64 9.08
C ARG A 300 -0.07 -18.95 8.98
N VAL A 301 -0.04 -17.80 8.33
CA VAL A 301 1.15 -16.98 8.09
C VAL A 301 1.73 -16.43 9.39
N LEU A 302 0.88 -15.99 10.34
CA LEU A 302 1.32 -15.57 11.68
C LEU A 302 1.93 -16.74 12.47
N ARG A 303 1.38 -17.96 12.35
CA ARG A 303 2.00 -19.18 12.92
C ARG A 303 3.33 -19.55 12.27
N ALA A 304 3.59 -19.08 11.05
CA ALA A 304 4.86 -19.25 10.35
C ALA A 304 5.87 -18.13 10.63
N ASP A 305 5.57 -17.21 11.57
CA ASP A 305 6.35 -16.02 11.91
C ASP A 305 6.58 -15.06 10.73
N GLU A 306 5.56 -14.90 9.87
CA GLU A 306 5.62 -14.01 8.70
C GLU A 306 4.63 -12.82 8.80
N PRO A 307 4.77 -11.93 9.80
CA PRO A 307 3.78 -10.86 10.04
C PRO A 307 3.68 -9.84 8.90
N VAL A 308 4.73 -9.66 8.09
CA VAL A 308 4.65 -8.75 6.93
C VAL A 308 3.74 -9.35 5.85
N LEU A 309 3.83 -10.66 5.60
CA LEU A 309 2.92 -11.33 4.67
C LEU A 309 1.48 -11.32 5.18
N ALA A 310 1.26 -11.40 6.49
CA ALA A 310 -0.06 -11.22 7.08
C ALA A 310 -0.63 -9.81 6.82
N LEU A 311 0.20 -8.76 6.93
CA LEU A 311 -0.19 -7.40 6.58
C LEU A 311 -0.55 -7.28 5.08
N ILE A 312 0.24 -7.90 4.19
CA ILE A 312 -0.06 -7.95 2.76
C ILE A 312 -1.40 -8.63 2.49
N CYS A 313 -1.72 -9.74 3.17
CA CYS A 313 -3.03 -10.39 3.03
C CYS A 313 -4.19 -9.47 3.42
N VAL A 314 -4.04 -8.69 4.50
CA VAL A 314 -5.05 -7.72 4.93
C VAL A 314 -5.18 -6.56 3.94
N ALA A 315 -4.07 -6.10 3.34
CA ALA A 315 -4.11 -5.10 2.27
C ALA A 315 -4.84 -5.61 1.03
N MET A 316 -4.53 -6.83 0.57
CA MET A 316 -5.19 -7.48 -0.56
C MET A 316 -6.69 -7.67 -0.29
N PHE A 317 -7.04 -8.11 0.93
CA PHE A 317 -8.42 -8.20 1.38
C PHE A 317 -9.15 -6.87 1.24
N GLY A 318 -8.59 -5.79 1.81
CA GLY A 318 -9.19 -4.45 1.75
C GLY A 318 -9.43 -3.96 0.33
N LEU A 319 -8.46 -4.17 -0.57
CA LEU A 319 -8.58 -3.78 -1.98
C LEU A 319 -9.69 -4.57 -2.71
N VAL A 320 -9.81 -5.87 -2.43
CA VAL A 320 -10.79 -6.74 -3.07
C VAL A 320 -12.23 -6.44 -2.62
N VAL A 321 -12.43 -6.12 -1.34
CA VAL A 321 -13.77 -5.98 -0.73
C VAL A 321 -14.27 -4.53 -0.65
N SER A 322 -13.38 -3.54 -0.74
CA SER A 322 -13.76 -2.13 -0.78
C SER A 322 -14.81 -1.88 -1.89
N PRO A 323 -15.81 -1.01 -1.68
CA PRO A 323 -16.78 -0.66 -2.72
C PRO A 323 -16.11 0.00 -3.94
N VAL A 324 -15.00 0.71 -3.73
CA VAL A 324 -14.19 1.33 -4.80
C VAL A 324 -12.69 1.07 -4.55
N SER A 325 -12.04 0.44 -5.52
CA SER A 325 -10.58 0.24 -5.56
C SER A 325 -10.06 0.51 -6.96
N TRP A 326 -9.97 1.79 -7.32
CA TRP A 326 -9.30 2.19 -8.56
C TRP A 326 -7.86 1.68 -8.62
N SER A 327 -7.29 1.60 -9.81
CA SER A 327 -5.98 0.98 -10.02
C SER A 327 -4.86 1.64 -9.20
N HIS A 328 -4.90 2.96 -8.98
CA HIS A 328 -3.97 3.65 -8.08
C HIS A 328 -4.19 3.35 -6.58
N HIS A 329 -5.33 2.79 -6.15
CA HIS A 329 -5.48 2.27 -4.77
C HIS A 329 -4.60 1.03 -4.54
N TRP A 330 -4.19 0.32 -5.60
CA TRP A 330 -3.32 -0.86 -5.56
C TRP A 330 -1.83 -0.52 -5.34
N VAL A 331 -1.53 0.58 -4.67
CA VAL A 331 -0.18 1.01 -4.26
C VAL A 331 0.59 -0.07 -3.49
N TRP A 332 -0.13 -0.97 -2.81
CA TRP A 332 0.40 -2.14 -2.11
C TRP A 332 1.04 -3.19 -3.02
N ALA A 333 0.91 -3.05 -4.35
CA ALA A 333 1.55 -3.90 -5.35
C ALA A 333 3.05 -4.11 -5.10
N VAL A 334 3.81 -3.02 -4.94
CA VAL A 334 5.27 -3.11 -4.74
C VAL A 334 5.64 -3.84 -3.44
N PRO A 335 5.15 -3.46 -2.24
CA PRO A 335 5.50 -4.19 -1.04
C PRO A 335 4.98 -5.63 -1.07
N ALA A 336 3.83 -5.91 -1.70
CA ALA A 336 3.34 -7.27 -1.90
C ALA A 336 4.31 -8.10 -2.73
N LEU A 337 4.69 -7.63 -3.93
CA LEU A 337 5.65 -8.28 -4.82
C LEU A 337 7.01 -8.53 -4.14
N VAL A 338 7.52 -7.55 -3.38
CA VAL A 338 8.76 -7.70 -2.61
C VAL A 338 8.63 -8.81 -1.56
N VAL A 339 7.57 -8.78 -0.75
CA VAL A 339 7.36 -9.77 0.33
C VAL A 339 7.20 -11.17 -0.23
N ILE A 340 6.31 -11.37 -1.20
CA ILE A 340 6.04 -12.70 -1.75
C ILE A 340 7.24 -13.24 -2.53
N SER A 341 8.04 -12.39 -3.20
CA SER A 341 9.27 -12.83 -3.90
C SER A 341 10.36 -13.27 -2.93
N VAL A 342 10.59 -12.49 -1.85
CA VAL A 342 11.56 -12.84 -0.81
C VAL A 342 11.17 -14.15 -0.14
N LEU A 343 9.89 -14.33 0.20
CA LEU A 343 9.40 -15.55 0.84
C LEU A 343 9.34 -16.73 -0.11
N ALA A 344 8.98 -16.54 -1.38
CA ALA A 344 9.06 -17.57 -2.40
C ALA A 344 10.48 -18.15 -2.50
N TYR A 345 11.49 -17.28 -2.54
CA TYR A 345 12.88 -17.69 -2.57
C TYR A 345 13.31 -18.40 -1.29
N ARG A 346 13.11 -17.77 -0.12
CA ARG A 346 13.59 -18.30 1.18
C ARG A 346 12.90 -19.58 1.60
N ARG A 347 11.60 -19.71 1.30
CA ARG A 347 10.77 -20.86 1.67
C ARG A 347 10.65 -21.88 0.54
N ARG A 348 11.31 -21.64 -0.61
CA ARG A 348 11.21 -22.45 -1.85
C ARG A 348 9.74 -22.72 -2.23
N HIS A 349 8.89 -21.71 -2.06
CA HIS A 349 7.44 -21.85 -2.21
C HIS A 349 6.99 -21.47 -3.62
N VAL A 350 6.80 -22.49 -4.47
CA VAL A 350 6.46 -22.33 -5.90
C VAL A 350 5.18 -21.52 -6.09
N GLY A 351 4.15 -21.73 -5.25
CA GLY A 351 2.91 -20.98 -5.34
C GLY A 351 3.11 -19.47 -5.13
N LEU A 352 4.04 -19.07 -4.25
CA LEU A 352 4.34 -17.65 -4.01
C LEU A 352 5.16 -17.08 -5.17
N ALA A 353 6.09 -17.87 -5.75
CA ALA A 353 6.84 -17.47 -6.94
C ALA A 353 5.92 -17.25 -8.13
N ALA A 354 4.97 -18.16 -8.37
CA ALA A 354 4.01 -18.08 -9.46
C ALA A 354 3.13 -16.82 -9.35
N VAL A 355 2.56 -16.54 -8.17
CA VAL A 355 1.75 -15.32 -7.99
C VAL A 355 2.59 -14.05 -8.01
N ALA A 356 3.87 -14.10 -7.65
CA ALA A 356 4.79 -12.97 -7.80
C ALA A 356 5.02 -12.62 -9.26
N LEU A 357 5.36 -13.63 -10.08
CA LEU A 357 5.60 -13.46 -11.51
C LEU A 357 4.33 -13.05 -12.25
N ALA A 358 3.19 -13.69 -11.94
CA ALA A 358 1.90 -13.33 -12.51
C ALA A 358 1.51 -11.89 -12.15
N GLY A 359 1.62 -11.50 -10.87
CA GLY A 359 1.32 -10.13 -10.44
C GLY A 359 2.17 -9.08 -11.15
N PHE A 360 3.48 -9.32 -11.22
CA PHE A 360 4.40 -8.44 -11.94
C PHE A 360 4.00 -8.32 -13.42
N ALA A 361 3.75 -9.44 -14.10
CA ALA A 361 3.33 -9.44 -15.50
C ALA A 361 2.00 -8.70 -15.72
N LEU A 362 0.99 -8.93 -14.87
CA LEU A 362 -0.31 -8.27 -14.97
C LEU A 362 -0.19 -6.75 -14.79
N MET A 363 0.64 -6.28 -13.84
CA MET A 363 0.83 -4.85 -13.57
C MET A 363 1.69 -4.15 -14.63
N VAL A 364 2.55 -4.88 -15.35
CA VAL A 364 3.34 -4.34 -16.47
C VAL A 364 2.51 -4.32 -17.75
N TRP A 365 1.83 -5.42 -18.09
CA TRP A 365 1.04 -5.52 -19.32
C TRP A 365 -0.27 -4.72 -19.25
N THR A 366 -0.83 -4.53 -18.06
CA THR A 366 -2.06 -3.77 -17.81
C THR A 366 -3.29 -4.31 -18.59
N PRO A 367 -3.78 -5.51 -18.25
CA PRO A 367 -5.01 -6.08 -18.83
C PRO A 367 -6.26 -5.18 -18.69
N ILE A 368 -6.23 -4.19 -17.79
CA ILE A 368 -7.31 -3.21 -17.58
C ILE A 368 -7.78 -2.61 -18.92
N THR A 369 -6.84 -2.38 -19.84
CA THR A 369 -7.09 -1.83 -21.18
C THR A 369 -7.88 -2.75 -22.10
N LEU A 370 -8.04 -4.03 -21.75
CA LEU A 370 -8.94 -4.94 -22.46
C LEU A 370 -10.40 -4.53 -22.31
N MET A 371 -10.76 -3.80 -21.24
CA MET A 371 -12.07 -3.19 -21.06
C MET A 371 -12.04 -1.77 -21.63
N PRO A 372 -12.79 -1.48 -22.72
CA PRO A 372 -12.84 -0.15 -23.29
C PRO A 372 -13.38 0.84 -22.26
N GLU A 373 -12.67 1.95 -22.08
CA GLU A 373 -13.03 3.01 -21.14
C GLU A 373 -14.45 3.53 -21.43
N HIS A 374 -15.26 3.66 -20.38
CA HIS A 374 -16.67 4.07 -20.44
C HIS A 374 -17.61 3.15 -21.23
N ARG A 375 -17.14 1.99 -21.69
CA ARG A 375 -17.93 0.95 -22.36
C ARG A 375 -17.61 -0.44 -21.80
N GLU A 376 -17.31 -0.51 -20.51
CA GLU A 376 -16.81 -1.72 -19.87
C GLU A 376 -17.85 -2.85 -19.87
N THR A 377 -19.14 -2.52 -19.75
CA THR A 377 -20.25 -3.49 -19.81
C THR A 377 -20.43 -4.11 -21.19
N ALA A 378 -19.96 -3.44 -22.25
CA ALA A 378 -19.99 -3.97 -23.61
C ALA A 378 -18.83 -4.93 -23.90
N ALA A 379 -17.81 -5.00 -23.02
CA ALA A 379 -16.72 -5.95 -23.16
C ALA A 379 -17.21 -7.38 -22.94
N SER A 380 -16.71 -8.33 -23.75
CA SER A 380 -16.99 -9.75 -23.54
C SER A 380 -16.53 -10.23 -22.16
N LEU A 381 -17.16 -11.27 -21.62
CA LEU A 381 -16.86 -11.78 -20.28
C LEU A 381 -15.37 -12.08 -20.07
N TRP A 382 -14.68 -12.66 -21.05
CA TRP A 382 -13.24 -12.93 -20.93
C TRP A 382 -12.41 -11.63 -20.82
N ARG A 383 -12.80 -10.55 -21.53
CA ARG A 383 -12.14 -9.23 -21.43
C ARG A 383 -12.42 -8.59 -20.08
N GLN A 384 -13.62 -8.74 -19.55
CA GLN A 384 -13.95 -8.27 -18.20
C GLN A 384 -13.17 -9.04 -17.12
N LEU A 385 -13.08 -10.37 -17.24
CA LEU A 385 -12.34 -11.20 -16.29
C LEU A 385 -10.83 -10.93 -16.34
N ALA A 386 -10.25 -10.84 -17.54
CA ALA A 386 -8.85 -10.47 -17.70
C ALA A 386 -8.59 -9.02 -17.27
N GLY A 387 -9.47 -8.10 -17.64
CA GLY A 387 -9.39 -6.70 -17.24
C GLY A 387 -9.53 -6.45 -15.74
N GLY A 388 -10.30 -7.29 -15.04
CA GLY A 388 -10.42 -7.32 -13.56
C GLY A 388 -9.34 -8.13 -12.85
N SER A 389 -8.21 -8.40 -13.51
CA SER A 389 -7.18 -9.35 -13.04
C SER A 389 -6.58 -9.08 -11.67
N TYR A 390 -6.56 -7.84 -11.18
CA TYR A 390 -6.00 -7.55 -9.85
C TYR A 390 -6.80 -8.22 -8.74
N VAL A 391 -8.13 -8.35 -8.91
CA VAL A 391 -9.01 -9.05 -7.96
C VAL A 391 -8.59 -10.51 -7.81
N TRP A 392 -8.37 -11.20 -8.94
CA TRP A 392 -7.96 -12.59 -8.96
C TRP A 392 -6.54 -12.77 -8.41
N TRP A 393 -5.64 -11.84 -8.76
CA TRP A 393 -4.28 -11.85 -8.24
C TRP A 393 -4.24 -11.69 -6.72
N ALA A 394 -5.01 -10.76 -6.15
CA ALA A 394 -5.09 -10.58 -4.69
C ALA A 394 -5.61 -11.84 -3.98
N ILE A 395 -6.66 -12.46 -4.50
CA ILE A 395 -7.18 -13.72 -3.96
C ILE A 395 -6.11 -14.82 -4.03
N ALA A 396 -5.40 -14.93 -5.17
CA ALA A 396 -4.32 -15.89 -5.34
C ALA A 396 -3.16 -15.64 -4.36
N VAL A 397 -2.80 -14.39 -4.09
CA VAL A 397 -1.79 -14.02 -3.08
C VAL A 397 -2.22 -14.49 -1.69
N ILE A 398 -3.47 -14.23 -1.29
CA ILE A 398 -4.00 -14.65 0.03
C ILE A 398 -3.98 -16.18 0.14
N VAL A 399 -4.43 -16.89 -0.90
CA VAL A 399 -4.47 -18.37 -0.92
C VAL A 399 -3.06 -18.95 -0.86
N ALA A 400 -2.14 -18.46 -1.69
CA ALA A 400 -0.73 -18.91 -1.71
C ALA A 400 0.01 -18.57 -0.40
N ALA A 401 -0.38 -17.50 0.29
CA ALA A 401 0.13 -17.19 1.61
C ALA A 401 -0.35 -18.20 2.67
N GLY A 402 -1.63 -18.58 2.63
CA GLY A 402 -2.20 -19.55 3.57
C GLY A 402 -1.67 -20.99 3.41
N SER A 403 -1.19 -21.36 2.22
CA SER A 403 -0.52 -22.64 1.99
C SER A 403 0.89 -22.71 2.57
N LEU A 404 1.44 -21.60 3.07
CA LEU A 404 2.75 -21.59 3.71
C LEU A 404 2.75 -22.53 4.92
N LYS A 405 3.73 -23.45 4.96
CA LYS A 405 3.91 -24.37 6.09
C LYS A 405 4.42 -23.59 7.29
N ALA A 406 3.91 -23.93 8.48
CA ALA A 406 4.43 -23.37 9.72
C ALA A 406 5.90 -23.78 9.87
N THR A 407 6.72 -22.85 10.34
CA THR A 407 8.14 -23.13 10.60
C THR A 407 8.24 -24.04 11.80
N ALA A 408 8.71 -25.28 11.62
CA ALA A 408 9.02 -26.19 12.72
C ALA A 408 10.37 -25.79 13.35
N ALA A 409 10.43 -24.68 14.10
CA ALA A 409 11.54 -24.40 15.03
C ALA A 409 11.34 -23.11 15.84
N ARG A 410 10.91 -23.27 17.11
CA ARG A 410 11.51 -22.66 18.32
C ARG A 410 10.99 -23.32 19.62
N ARG A 411 10.78 -24.65 19.59
CA ARG A 411 10.45 -25.44 20.79
C ARG A 411 11.70 -26.04 21.45
N ASP A 412 12.79 -26.24 20.70
CA ASP A 412 13.98 -26.90 21.25
C ASP A 412 14.82 -26.00 22.16
N SER A 413 14.69 -24.67 22.06
CA SER A 413 15.40 -23.75 22.96
C SER A 413 14.84 -23.72 24.39
N ALA A 414 13.66 -24.30 24.64
CA ALA A 414 13.12 -24.44 26.00
C ALA A 414 13.50 -25.77 26.67
N ALA A 415 13.99 -26.75 25.89
CA ALA A 415 14.37 -28.06 26.42
C ALA A 415 15.83 -28.13 26.86
N VAL A 416 16.69 -27.26 26.34
CA VAL A 416 18.14 -27.23 26.67
C VAL A 416 18.43 -26.52 28.01
N ASP A 417 17.56 -25.62 28.45
CA ASP A 417 17.71 -24.91 29.75
C ASP A 417 17.17 -25.73 30.96
N ALA A 418 16.70 -26.96 30.74
CA ALA A 418 16.16 -27.84 31.77
C ALA A 418 17.12 -28.99 32.16
N ALA A 419 18.42 -28.85 31.91
CA ALA A 419 19.42 -29.78 32.43
C ALA A 419 19.68 -29.46 33.92
N PRO A 420 19.44 -30.40 34.87
CA PRO A 420 19.73 -30.18 36.28
C PRO A 420 21.25 -30.08 36.48
N VAL A 421 21.71 -29.00 37.11
CA VAL A 421 23.09 -28.88 37.59
C VAL A 421 23.28 -29.94 38.70
N PRO A 422 24.27 -30.85 38.60
CA PRO A 422 24.53 -31.80 39.66
C PRO A 422 25.08 -31.07 40.89
N ALA A 423 24.43 -31.27 42.04
CA ALA A 423 24.93 -30.79 43.32
C ALA A 423 26.23 -31.54 43.66
N THR A 424 27.34 -30.80 43.72
CA THR A 424 28.59 -31.30 44.31
C THR A 424 28.58 -30.98 45.80
N ASN A 425 28.69 -32.02 46.62
CA ASN A 425 29.01 -31.95 48.05
C ASN A 425 30.44 -31.45 48.29
#